data_AF-A0A7Y1Y9T6-F1
#
_entry.id   AF-A0A7Y1Y9T6-F1
#
_cell.length_a   1.000
_cell.length_b   1.000
_cell.length_c   1.000
_cell.angle_alpha   90.00
_cell.angle_beta   90.00
_cell.angle_gamma   90.00
#
_symmetry.space_group_name_H-M   'P 1'
#
loop_
_entity.id
_entity.type
_entity.pdbx_description
1 polymer ?
#
loop_
_entity_poly.entity_id
_entity_poly.type
_entity_poly.pdbx_seq_one_letter_code
_entity_poly.pdbx_strand_id
1 'polypeptide(L)'
;MLSQSDFLELAAEYSVVPLTLEVIGDRETAVTVFEKLVGDEPGFLLESVEGGERWGRWSFVGWDAEFTLTSTGGVSSISGAAIEVPDGDPLTVLEQLLARFHAPELPNLPPLHTGVVGYLGYDCVRYVERLPGRPADDRGLPEQLWQFVGSMAALDRLSDTILLIRNVYVSDDPAAQYEAARGDLEAAADRLGSGADYRPQPVPDLAKAPAGATINLTQSEFEHAVKQAIDYVYAGDVFQVVPSLRVEVPFDGDAFAVYRVLRLINPSPYLFFFRDRDVAIAGSSPELMVRARGGKVYSRPIAGTRPRGATPALDRALEAELLADPK
;
A
#
# COMPACT_ATOMS: atom_id res chain seq x y z
N MET A 1 6.52 -23.73 11.30
CA MET A 1 7.55 -22.88 11.91
C MET A 1 8.91 -23.55 11.72
N LEU A 2 9.95 -22.76 11.42
CA LEU A 2 11.34 -23.24 11.39
C LEU A 2 11.75 -23.77 12.77
N SER A 3 12.66 -24.74 12.84
CA SER A 3 13.29 -25.07 14.12
C SER A 3 14.28 -23.99 14.51
N GLN A 4 14.63 -23.90 15.80
CA GLN A 4 15.67 -22.96 16.25
C GLN A 4 17.01 -23.22 15.54
N SER A 5 17.36 -24.48 15.28
CA SER A 5 18.58 -24.84 14.55
C SER A 5 18.56 -24.28 13.13
N ASP A 6 17.48 -24.51 12.37
CA ASP A 6 17.36 -24.02 10.99
C ASP A 6 17.35 -22.49 10.95
N PHE A 7 16.72 -21.85 11.93
CA PHE A 7 16.73 -20.39 12.07
C PHE A 7 18.16 -19.86 12.27
N LEU A 8 18.93 -20.46 13.18
CA LEU A 8 20.30 -20.04 13.47
C LEU A 8 21.22 -20.24 12.26
N GLU A 9 21.03 -21.32 11.49
CA GLU A 9 21.74 -21.53 10.23
C GLU A 9 21.42 -20.42 9.21
N LEU A 10 20.15 -20.08 9.03
CA LEU A 10 19.75 -18.98 8.14
C LEU A 10 20.24 -17.61 8.65
N ALA A 11 20.20 -17.37 9.95
CA ALA A 11 20.65 -16.11 10.55
C ALA A 11 22.16 -15.88 10.39
N ALA A 12 22.95 -16.92 10.11
CA ALA A 12 24.36 -16.78 9.78
C ALA A 12 24.61 -16.28 8.34
N GLU A 13 23.63 -16.39 7.44
CA GLU A 13 23.75 -16.03 6.01
C GLU A 13 22.87 -14.83 5.62
N TYR A 14 21.72 -14.68 6.28
CA TYR A 14 20.70 -13.70 5.95
C TYR A 14 20.55 -12.64 7.04
N SER A 15 20.34 -11.40 6.62
CA SER A 15 20.11 -10.26 7.52
C SER A 15 18.67 -10.20 8.04
N VAL A 16 17.74 -10.86 7.35
CA VAL A 16 16.33 -10.97 7.77
C VAL A 16 15.90 -12.43 7.63
N VAL A 17 15.34 -13.01 8.70
CA VAL A 17 14.85 -14.40 8.66
C VAL A 17 13.38 -14.44 9.09
N PRO A 18 12.46 -14.87 8.22
CA PRO A 18 11.04 -14.97 8.57
C PRO A 18 10.75 -16.22 9.41
N LEU A 19 10.15 -16.05 10.59
CA LEU A 19 9.45 -17.11 11.29
C LEU A 19 7.98 -17.11 10.89
N THR A 20 7.40 -18.30 10.77
CA THR A 20 6.02 -18.46 10.33
C THR A 20 5.21 -19.38 11.22
N LEU A 21 3.94 -19.02 11.42
CA LEU A 21 2.91 -19.81 12.09
C LEU A 21 1.64 -19.79 11.23
N GLU A 22 1.23 -20.95 10.74
CA GLU A 22 -0.03 -21.07 9.98
C GLU A 22 -1.18 -21.42 10.93
N VAL A 23 -2.29 -20.71 10.79
CA VAL A 23 -3.51 -20.91 11.57
C VAL A 23 -4.73 -20.98 10.65
N ILE A 24 -5.81 -21.59 11.14
CA ILE A 24 -7.12 -21.58 10.45
C ILE A 24 -7.69 -20.16 10.51
N GLY A 25 -8.16 -19.66 9.36
CA GLY A 25 -8.64 -18.29 9.17
C GLY A 25 -10.11 -18.19 8.76
N ASP A 26 -10.87 -19.28 8.78
CA ASP A 26 -12.25 -19.39 8.28
C ASP A 26 -13.26 -18.41 8.91
N ARG A 27 -12.94 -17.87 10.09
CA ARG A 27 -13.75 -16.86 10.81
C ARG A 27 -13.27 -15.42 10.64
N GLU A 28 -12.18 -15.21 9.92
CA GLU A 28 -11.55 -13.91 9.78
C GLU A 28 -11.72 -13.31 8.39
N THR A 29 -11.75 -11.99 8.35
CA THR A 29 -11.63 -11.19 7.13
C THR A 29 -10.40 -10.32 7.26
N ALA A 30 -9.88 -9.79 6.15
CA ALA A 30 -8.72 -8.89 6.21
C ALA A 30 -8.99 -7.65 7.09
N VAL A 31 -10.25 -7.20 7.14
CA VAL A 31 -10.70 -6.11 8.02
C VAL A 31 -10.62 -6.51 9.49
N THR A 32 -11.13 -7.68 9.87
CA THR A 32 -11.09 -8.12 11.27
C THR A 32 -9.67 -8.42 11.73
N VAL A 33 -8.82 -8.96 10.85
CA VAL A 33 -7.39 -9.14 11.13
C VAL A 33 -6.70 -7.79 11.37
N PHE A 34 -6.97 -6.78 10.54
CA PHE A 34 -6.42 -5.43 10.74
C PHE A 34 -6.87 -4.83 12.08
N GLU A 35 -8.17 -4.89 12.40
CA GLU A 35 -8.71 -4.38 13.67
C GLU A 35 -8.08 -5.09 14.88
N LYS A 36 -7.89 -6.41 14.82
CA LYS A 36 -7.35 -7.20 15.94
C LYS A 36 -5.85 -7.09 16.11
N LEU A 37 -5.08 -7.02 15.02
CA LEU A 37 -3.61 -7.06 15.05
C LEU A 37 -2.96 -5.67 14.97
N VAL A 38 -3.58 -4.73 14.26
CA VAL A 38 -3.08 -3.36 14.07
C VAL A 38 -3.80 -2.36 14.98
N GLY A 39 -5.14 -2.37 14.99
CA GLY A 39 -5.93 -1.43 15.78
C GLY A 39 -5.72 0.02 15.31
N ASP A 40 -5.22 0.90 16.19
CA ASP A 40 -4.91 2.31 15.89
C ASP A 40 -3.40 2.56 15.63
N GLU A 41 -2.57 1.52 15.76
CA GLU A 41 -1.12 1.62 15.58
C GLU A 41 -0.73 1.76 14.10
N PRO A 42 0.53 2.12 13.80
CA PRO A 42 1.08 2.05 12.45
C PRO A 42 0.96 0.66 11.84
N GLY A 43 0.61 0.60 10.56
CA GLY A 43 0.47 -0.64 9.82
C GLY A 43 -0.25 -0.46 8.50
N PHE A 44 -0.50 -1.56 7.82
CA PHE A 44 -1.14 -1.55 6.50
C PHE A 44 -2.07 -2.74 6.28
N LEU A 45 -2.99 -2.56 5.34
CA LEU A 45 -3.82 -3.59 4.76
C LEU A 45 -3.78 -3.46 3.24
N LEU A 46 -3.39 -4.52 2.55
CA LEU A 46 -3.38 -4.61 1.09
C LEU A 46 -4.35 -5.70 0.64
N GLU A 47 -5.30 -5.34 -0.20
CA GLU A 47 -6.24 -6.28 -0.84
C GLU A 47 -6.24 -6.07 -2.35
N SER A 48 -6.73 -7.08 -3.08
CA SER A 48 -6.85 -7.00 -4.54
C SER A 48 -8.17 -7.58 -5.00
N VAL A 49 -8.72 -7.01 -6.08
CA VAL A 49 -9.88 -7.55 -6.81
C VAL A 49 -9.51 -7.80 -8.27
N GLU A 50 -9.62 -9.05 -8.68
CA GLU A 50 -9.39 -9.54 -10.03
C GLU A 50 -10.67 -9.42 -10.87
N GLY A 51 -10.54 -8.85 -12.07
CA GLY A 51 -11.65 -8.70 -13.02
C GLY A 51 -12.80 -7.80 -12.54
N GLY A 52 -12.60 -7.03 -11.46
CA GLY A 52 -13.62 -6.16 -10.88
C GLY A 52 -14.72 -6.87 -10.09
N GLU A 53 -14.72 -8.21 -10.03
CA GLU A 53 -15.81 -9.00 -9.45
C GLU A 53 -15.33 -10.05 -8.44
N ARG A 54 -14.05 -10.44 -8.47
CA ARG A 54 -13.51 -11.52 -7.63
C ARG A 54 -12.37 -11.02 -6.75
N TRP A 55 -12.46 -11.20 -5.43
CA TRP A 55 -11.33 -10.96 -4.55
C TRP A 55 -10.13 -11.84 -4.95
N GLY A 56 -8.94 -11.23 -5.01
CA GLY A 56 -7.69 -11.95 -5.20
C GLY A 56 -7.47 -12.95 -4.07
N ARG A 57 -6.61 -13.94 -4.33
CA ARG A 57 -6.34 -15.02 -3.36
C ARG A 57 -5.79 -14.49 -2.04
N TRP A 58 -4.93 -13.47 -2.09
CA TRP A 58 -4.18 -12.98 -0.95
C TRP A 58 -4.63 -11.59 -0.50
N SER A 59 -4.74 -11.43 0.82
CA SER A 59 -4.76 -10.13 1.49
C SER A 59 -3.60 -10.09 2.49
N PHE A 60 -2.98 -8.93 2.66
CA PHE A 60 -1.81 -8.76 3.53
C PHE A 60 -2.10 -7.69 4.58
N VAL A 61 -1.93 -8.04 5.85
CA VAL A 61 -1.99 -7.09 6.97
C VAL A 61 -0.61 -7.03 7.60
N GLY A 62 -0.03 -5.85 7.72
CA GLY A 62 1.25 -5.65 8.41
C GLY A 62 1.10 -4.74 9.62
N TRP A 63 1.85 -5.06 10.67
CA TRP A 63 1.93 -4.28 11.91
C TRP A 63 3.34 -4.38 12.48
N ASP A 64 3.64 -3.56 13.48
CA ASP A 64 4.90 -3.61 14.23
C ASP A 64 6.11 -3.69 13.29
N ALA A 65 6.24 -2.65 12.45
CA ALA A 65 7.38 -2.49 11.56
C ALA A 65 8.68 -2.46 12.38
N GLU A 66 9.74 -3.08 11.85
CA GLU A 66 11.05 -3.05 12.53
C GLU A 66 11.56 -1.61 12.62
N PHE A 67 11.43 -0.87 11.52
CA PHE A 67 11.72 0.54 11.46
C PHE A 67 10.97 1.19 10.30
N THR A 68 10.88 2.52 10.35
CA THR A 68 10.29 3.36 9.30
C THR A 68 11.35 4.28 8.75
N LEU A 69 11.52 4.29 7.42
CA LEU A 69 12.30 5.29 6.68
C LEU A 69 11.36 6.42 6.24
N THR A 70 11.75 7.66 6.53
CA THR A 70 11.01 8.86 6.12
C THR A 70 11.97 9.84 5.47
N SER A 71 11.56 10.52 4.39
CA SER A 71 12.37 11.60 3.81
C SER A 71 11.55 12.88 3.62
N THR A 72 12.13 14.01 4.05
CA THR A 72 11.51 15.34 3.91
C THR A 72 12.57 16.33 3.44
N GLY A 73 12.29 17.03 2.34
CA GLY A 73 13.22 18.02 1.77
C GLY A 73 14.57 17.42 1.38
N GLY A 74 14.58 16.18 0.88
CA GLY A 74 15.79 15.45 0.50
C GLY A 74 16.60 14.86 1.65
N VAL A 75 16.16 15.04 2.90
CA VAL A 75 16.84 14.48 4.08
C VAL A 75 16.07 13.27 4.58
N SER A 76 16.76 12.15 4.72
CA SER A 76 16.21 10.89 5.22
C SER A 76 16.44 10.70 6.71
N SER A 77 15.49 10.07 7.40
CA SER A 77 15.58 9.67 8.80
C SER A 77 14.98 8.27 8.99
N ILE A 78 15.49 7.55 10.00
CA ILE A 78 14.98 6.23 10.41
C ILE A 78 14.46 6.33 11.85
N SER A 79 13.27 5.79 12.09
CA SER A 79 12.67 5.63 13.42
C SER A 79 12.35 4.18 13.73
N GLY A 80 12.35 3.79 15.00
CA GLY A 80 12.04 2.41 15.44
C GLY A 80 13.29 1.57 15.74
N ALA A 81 14.39 1.81 15.01
CA ALA A 81 15.67 1.13 15.23
C ALA A 81 16.86 2.09 15.16
N ALA A 82 17.97 1.72 15.84
CA ALA A 82 19.23 2.45 15.79
C ALA A 82 20.04 2.06 14.54
N ILE A 83 19.53 2.43 13.36
CA ILE A 83 20.15 2.16 12.08
C ILE A 83 20.74 3.46 11.53
N GLU A 84 22.00 3.41 11.10
CA GLU A 84 22.63 4.50 10.39
C GLU A 84 21.93 4.74 9.05
N VAL A 85 21.52 5.99 8.80
CA VAL A 85 20.91 6.40 7.54
C VAL A 85 22.02 6.50 6.49
N PRO A 86 21.95 5.75 5.39
CA PRO A 86 22.94 5.86 4.32
C PRO A 86 22.97 7.26 3.69
N ASP A 87 24.10 7.62 3.09
CA ASP A 87 24.23 8.86 2.32
C ASP A 87 23.50 8.76 0.97
N GLY A 88 22.87 9.86 0.54
CA GLY A 88 22.26 10.00 -0.79
C GLY A 88 20.96 10.78 -0.80
N ASP A 89 20.38 10.92 -2.00
CA ASP A 89 18.99 11.37 -2.14
C ASP A 89 18.01 10.29 -1.64
N PRO A 90 16.72 10.61 -1.42
CA PRO A 90 15.72 9.67 -0.91
C PRO A 90 15.65 8.32 -1.65
N LEU A 91 15.73 8.31 -2.99
CA LEU A 91 15.63 7.07 -3.76
C LEU A 91 16.89 6.20 -3.57
N THR A 92 18.05 6.83 -3.59
CA THR A 92 19.35 6.20 -3.33
C THR A 92 19.42 5.60 -1.92
N VAL A 93 18.87 6.30 -0.90
CA VAL A 93 18.80 5.79 0.48
C VAL A 93 17.94 4.53 0.58
N LEU A 94 16.77 4.52 -0.06
CA LEU A 94 15.89 3.34 -0.07
C LEU A 94 16.58 2.16 -0.74
N GLU A 95 17.23 2.38 -1.90
CA GLU A 95 17.97 1.34 -2.63
C GLU A 95 19.05 0.69 -1.75
N GLN A 96 19.86 1.50 -1.06
CA GLN A 96 20.91 1.00 -0.18
C GLN A 96 20.37 0.20 1.01
N LEU A 97 19.25 0.61 1.60
CA LEU A 97 18.61 -0.17 2.67
C LEU A 97 18.03 -1.49 2.16
N LEU A 98 17.40 -1.50 0.99
CA LEU A 98 16.90 -2.74 0.36
C LEU A 98 18.04 -3.71 0.03
N ALA A 99 19.21 -3.19 -0.38
CA ALA A 99 20.40 -4.01 -0.62
C ALA A 99 21.02 -4.55 0.68
N ARG A 100 20.87 -3.82 1.80
CA ARG A 100 21.37 -4.22 3.12
C ARG A 100 20.55 -5.34 3.76
N PHE A 101 19.24 -5.36 3.53
CA PHE A 101 18.31 -6.28 4.18
C PHE A 101 17.78 -7.36 3.22
N HIS A 102 18.49 -8.48 3.12
CA HIS A 102 18.12 -9.67 2.35
C HIS A 102 17.59 -10.81 3.22
N ALA A 103 16.57 -11.50 2.69
CA ALA A 103 15.89 -12.64 3.29
C ALA A 103 16.01 -13.90 2.43
N PRO A 104 15.91 -15.11 3.02
CA PRO A 104 16.00 -16.36 2.27
C PRO A 104 14.74 -16.63 1.43
N GLU A 105 14.92 -17.29 0.28
CA GLU A 105 13.81 -17.86 -0.48
C GLU A 105 13.36 -19.18 0.16
N LEU A 106 12.30 -19.14 0.98
CA LEU A 106 11.72 -20.35 1.58
C LEU A 106 10.52 -20.85 0.77
N PRO A 107 10.30 -22.18 0.70
CA PRO A 107 9.14 -22.74 0.02
C PRO A 107 7.84 -22.34 0.72
N ASN A 108 6.76 -22.25 -0.06
CA ASN A 108 5.39 -22.00 0.42
C ASN A 108 5.17 -20.64 1.10
N LEU A 109 6.10 -19.68 0.95
CA LEU A 109 5.83 -18.31 1.38
C LEU A 109 4.85 -17.61 0.41
N PRO A 110 3.99 -16.73 0.94
CA PRO A 110 3.08 -15.95 0.12
C PRO A 110 3.83 -14.93 -0.74
N PRO A 111 3.18 -14.36 -1.77
CA PRO A 111 3.81 -13.41 -2.70
C PRO A 111 4.46 -12.19 -2.04
N LEU A 112 3.92 -11.77 -0.89
CA LEU A 112 4.51 -10.77 -0.01
C LEU A 112 4.63 -11.41 1.38
N HIS A 113 5.84 -11.48 1.91
CA HIS A 113 6.15 -12.05 3.23
C HIS A 113 7.17 -11.20 4.00
N THR A 114 7.96 -10.39 3.30
CA THR A 114 8.96 -9.48 3.84
C THR A 114 9.14 -8.30 2.88
N GLY A 115 10.00 -7.34 3.21
CA GLY A 115 10.32 -6.17 2.40
C GLY A 115 9.81 -4.88 3.03
N VAL A 116 9.38 -3.93 2.18
CA VAL A 116 8.90 -2.61 2.61
C VAL A 116 7.52 -2.31 2.04
N VAL A 117 6.70 -1.60 2.82
CA VAL A 117 5.38 -1.11 2.39
C VAL A 117 5.26 0.35 2.76
N GLY A 118 4.77 1.17 1.83
CA GLY A 118 4.78 2.61 1.98
C GLY A 118 4.49 3.32 0.67
N TYR A 119 4.99 4.54 0.51
CA TYR A 119 4.74 5.35 -0.67
C TYR A 119 5.95 6.20 -1.09
N LEU A 120 5.97 6.51 -2.39
CA LEU A 120 6.74 7.60 -2.98
C LEU A 120 5.77 8.72 -3.35
N GLY A 121 6.01 9.92 -2.83
CA GLY A 121 5.34 11.13 -3.24
C GLY A 121 5.76 11.52 -4.66
N TYR A 122 4.88 12.22 -5.37
CA TYR A 122 5.15 12.64 -6.75
C TYR A 122 6.46 13.43 -6.88
N ASP A 123 6.77 14.29 -5.91
CA ASP A 123 7.98 15.14 -5.95
C ASP A 123 9.30 14.35 -5.89
N CYS A 124 9.29 13.04 -5.57
CA CYS A 124 10.47 12.19 -5.73
C CYS A 124 10.98 12.15 -7.18
N VAL A 125 10.12 12.43 -8.17
CA VAL A 125 10.55 12.55 -9.58
C VAL A 125 11.65 13.60 -9.76
N ARG A 126 11.76 14.58 -8.86
CA ARG A 126 12.77 15.65 -8.94
C ARG A 126 14.20 15.18 -8.64
N TYR A 127 14.36 13.97 -8.11
CA TYR A 127 15.66 13.33 -7.93
C TYR A 127 16.15 12.62 -9.20
N VAL A 128 15.25 12.36 -10.15
CA VAL A 128 15.58 11.75 -11.44
C VAL A 128 15.48 12.74 -12.61
N GLU A 129 14.61 13.75 -12.51
CA GLU A 129 14.34 14.73 -13.57
C GLU A 129 14.44 16.18 -13.08
N ARG A 130 14.91 17.07 -13.95
CA ARG A 130 14.98 18.50 -13.63
C ARG A 130 13.65 19.19 -13.91
N LEU A 131 12.82 19.33 -12.88
CA LEU A 131 11.54 20.03 -12.97
C LEU A 131 11.61 21.40 -12.25
N PRO A 132 11.73 22.53 -12.98
CA PRO A 132 11.64 23.86 -12.38
C PRO A 132 10.22 24.17 -11.89
N GLY A 133 10.07 25.19 -11.04
CA GLY A 133 8.75 25.67 -10.62
C GLY A 133 8.02 24.75 -9.64
N ARG A 134 8.71 24.24 -8.61
CA ARG A 134 8.08 23.47 -7.52
C ARG A 134 6.97 24.33 -6.89
N PRO A 135 5.72 23.84 -6.83
CA PRO A 135 4.67 24.49 -6.05
C PRO A 135 5.09 24.61 -4.58
N ALA A 136 4.54 25.58 -3.85
CA ALA A 136 4.77 25.66 -2.41
C ALA A 136 4.30 24.35 -1.75
N ASP A 137 5.10 23.81 -0.83
CA ASP A 137 4.67 22.69 0.00
C ASP A 137 3.65 23.20 1.01
N ASP A 138 2.39 22.81 0.80
CA ASP A 138 1.25 23.21 1.60
C ASP A 138 0.77 22.10 2.55
N ARG A 139 1.42 20.93 2.55
CA ARG A 139 0.99 19.77 3.35
C ARG A 139 2.06 19.25 4.29
N GLY A 140 3.34 19.51 4.03
CA GLY A 140 4.45 19.01 4.85
C GLY A 140 4.49 17.48 4.91
N LEU A 141 3.95 16.80 3.90
CA LEU A 141 3.98 15.34 3.82
C LEU A 141 5.38 14.88 3.42
N PRO A 142 5.88 13.77 3.99
CA PRO A 142 7.13 13.18 3.53
C PRO A 142 7.12 12.89 2.04
N GLU A 143 8.26 13.13 1.39
CA GLU A 143 8.49 12.79 -0.02
C GLU A 143 8.50 11.27 -0.20
N GLN A 144 8.94 10.51 0.79
CA GLN A 144 8.71 9.08 0.89
C GLN A 144 8.54 8.66 2.35
N LEU A 145 7.81 7.56 2.55
CA LEU A 145 7.66 6.91 3.85
C LEU A 145 7.53 5.40 3.63
N TRP A 146 8.38 4.61 4.28
CA TRP A 146 8.44 3.16 4.13
C TRP A 146 8.53 2.45 5.47
N GLN A 147 7.57 1.57 5.76
CA GLN A 147 7.64 0.62 6.86
C GLN A 147 8.37 -0.64 6.42
N PHE A 148 9.49 -0.94 7.07
CA PHE A 148 10.21 -2.20 6.92
C PHE A 148 9.46 -3.28 7.70
N VAL A 149 8.91 -4.25 6.98
CA VAL A 149 7.93 -5.19 7.51
C VAL A 149 8.55 -6.00 8.65
N GLY A 150 8.05 -5.79 9.86
CA GLY A 150 8.37 -6.64 11.03
C GLY A 150 7.37 -7.79 11.13
N SER A 151 6.11 -7.51 11.43
CA SER A 151 5.05 -8.53 11.49
C SER A 151 4.06 -8.45 10.33
N MET A 152 3.57 -9.61 9.88
CA MET A 152 2.58 -9.72 8.80
C MET A 152 1.64 -10.91 8.98
N ALA A 153 0.39 -10.74 8.55
CA ALA A 153 -0.59 -11.79 8.37
C ALA A 153 -0.94 -11.84 6.87
N ALA A 154 -0.63 -12.96 6.23
CA ALA A 154 -1.04 -13.23 4.86
C ALA A 154 -2.26 -14.16 4.88
N LEU A 155 -3.41 -13.62 4.49
CA LEU A 155 -4.66 -14.36 4.44
C LEU A 155 -4.78 -15.06 3.09
N ASP A 156 -4.86 -16.39 3.10
CA ASP A 156 -5.13 -17.20 1.92
C ASP A 156 -6.62 -17.51 1.81
N ARG A 157 -7.32 -16.81 0.92
CA ARG A 157 -8.76 -17.01 0.68
C ARG A 157 -9.09 -18.32 -0.04
N LEU A 158 -8.11 -19.05 -0.55
CA LEU A 158 -8.34 -20.33 -1.22
C LEU A 158 -8.35 -21.49 -0.22
N SER A 159 -7.43 -21.46 0.75
CA SER A 159 -7.33 -22.50 1.79
C SER A 159 -8.01 -22.13 3.10
N ASP A 160 -8.52 -20.90 3.23
CA ASP A 160 -9.06 -20.34 4.48
C ASP A 160 -8.05 -20.44 5.63
N THR A 161 -6.77 -20.15 5.34
CA THR A 161 -5.69 -20.09 6.32
C THR A 161 -5.10 -18.70 6.42
N ILE A 162 -4.48 -18.40 7.56
CA ILE A 162 -3.69 -17.19 7.77
C ILE A 162 -2.28 -17.65 8.10
N LEU A 163 -1.31 -17.19 7.32
CA LEU A 163 0.09 -17.33 7.65
C LEU A 163 0.53 -16.08 8.41
N LEU A 164 0.75 -16.23 9.71
CA LEU A 164 1.42 -15.22 10.54
C LEU A 164 2.92 -15.31 10.30
N ILE A 165 3.56 -14.16 10.12
CA ILE A 165 4.96 -14.01 9.76
C ILE A 165 5.58 -12.97 10.68
N ARG A 166 6.71 -13.32 11.31
CA ARG A 166 7.58 -12.39 12.03
C ARG A 166 8.94 -12.37 11.33
N ASN A 167 9.23 -11.27 10.67
CA ASN A 167 10.53 -11.04 10.05
C ASN A 167 11.51 -10.59 11.12
N VAL A 168 12.51 -11.42 11.40
CA VAL A 168 13.54 -11.12 12.38
C VAL A 168 14.72 -10.47 11.69
N TYR A 169 14.97 -9.20 11.98
CA TYR A 169 16.17 -8.49 11.54
C TYR A 169 17.33 -8.91 12.44
N VAL A 170 18.24 -9.72 11.88
CA VAL A 170 19.24 -10.47 12.64
C VAL A 170 20.24 -9.51 13.29
N SER A 171 20.49 -9.71 14.59
CA SER A 171 21.46 -8.94 15.38
C SER A 171 22.34 -9.86 16.23
N ASP A 172 22.97 -9.34 17.29
CA ASP A 172 24.04 -10.01 18.03
C ASP A 172 23.60 -11.29 18.79
N ASP A 173 22.30 -11.47 19.07
CA ASP A 173 21.76 -12.67 19.74
C ASP A 173 20.57 -13.28 18.99
N PRO A 174 20.83 -14.02 17.90
CA PRO A 174 19.77 -14.64 17.11
C PRO A 174 18.96 -15.68 17.89
N ALA A 175 19.54 -16.33 18.91
CA ALA A 175 18.85 -17.34 19.70
C ALA A 175 17.75 -16.71 20.57
N ALA A 176 18.04 -15.57 21.21
CA ALA A 176 17.02 -14.79 21.92
C ALA A 176 15.98 -14.19 20.96
N GLN A 177 16.40 -13.68 19.79
CA GLN A 177 15.48 -13.14 18.79
C GLN A 177 14.49 -14.20 18.28
N TYR A 178 14.93 -15.44 18.10
CA TYR A 178 14.06 -16.57 17.74
C TYR A 178 12.96 -16.80 18.78
N GLU A 179 13.30 -16.86 20.07
CA GLU A 179 12.32 -17.09 21.14
C GLU A 179 11.34 -15.93 21.27
N ALA A 180 11.82 -14.69 21.13
CA ALA A 180 10.96 -13.51 21.11
C ALA A 180 9.97 -13.55 19.93
N ALA A 181 10.47 -13.83 18.72
CA ALA A 181 9.63 -13.92 17.53
C ALA A 181 8.60 -15.06 17.59
N ARG A 182 8.94 -16.19 18.22
CA ARG A 182 7.98 -17.27 18.50
C ARG A 182 6.88 -16.78 19.45
N GLY A 183 7.25 -16.07 20.51
CA GLY A 183 6.30 -15.45 21.44
C GLY A 183 5.38 -14.42 20.77
N ASP A 184 5.92 -13.58 19.88
CA ASP A 184 5.15 -12.60 19.10
C ASP A 184 4.09 -13.28 18.21
N LEU A 185 4.46 -14.39 17.56
CA LEU A 185 3.54 -15.17 16.71
C LEU A 185 2.42 -15.83 17.52
N GLU A 186 2.76 -16.40 18.69
CA GLU A 186 1.77 -16.98 19.61
C GLU A 186 0.81 -15.91 20.12
N ALA A 187 1.32 -14.74 20.53
CA ALA A 187 0.50 -13.62 20.95
C ALA A 187 -0.41 -13.08 19.82
N ALA A 188 0.08 -13.03 18.58
CA ALA A 188 -0.73 -12.65 17.42
C ALA A 188 -1.85 -13.68 17.15
N ALA A 189 -1.56 -14.98 17.27
CA ALA A 189 -2.57 -16.03 17.15
C ALA A 189 -3.64 -15.91 18.25
N ASP A 190 -3.25 -15.62 19.49
CA ASP A 190 -4.18 -15.39 20.60
C ASP A 190 -5.07 -14.16 20.36
N ARG A 191 -4.51 -13.07 19.83
CA ARG A 191 -5.28 -11.87 19.45
C ARG A 191 -6.28 -12.16 18.35
N LEU A 192 -5.95 -13.00 17.36
CA LEU A 192 -6.91 -13.45 16.36
C LEU A 192 -8.08 -14.23 16.99
N GLY A 193 -7.80 -15.05 18.01
CA GLY A 193 -8.82 -15.77 18.77
C GLY A 193 -9.75 -14.89 19.62
N SER A 194 -9.41 -13.62 19.83
CA SER A 194 -10.26 -12.68 20.57
C SER A 194 -11.56 -12.36 19.82
N GLY A 195 -12.66 -12.24 20.57
CA GLY A 195 -13.93 -11.80 19.99
C GLY A 195 -13.86 -10.33 19.59
N ALA A 196 -14.26 -10.01 18.37
CA ALA A 196 -14.42 -8.62 17.95
C ALA A 196 -15.71 -8.04 18.55
N ASP A 197 -15.66 -6.84 19.13
CA ASP A 197 -16.86 -6.06 19.48
C ASP A 197 -17.43 -5.40 18.22
N TYR A 198 -18.04 -6.22 17.36
CA TYR A 198 -18.60 -5.78 16.10
C TYR A 198 -20.13 -5.67 16.17
N ARG A 199 -20.65 -4.51 15.77
CA ARG A 199 -22.06 -4.30 15.48
C ARG A 199 -22.26 -3.95 14.01
N PRO A 200 -23.11 -4.68 13.28
CA PRO A 200 -23.46 -4.32 11.91
C PRO A 200 -23.92 -2.87 11.82
N GLN A 201 -23.32 -2.11 10.91
CA GLN A 201 -23.68 -0.73 10.63
C GLN A 201 -24.51 -0.64 9.34
N PRO A 202 -25.43 0.33 9.23
CA PRO A 202 -26.13 0.57 7.98
C PRO A 202 -25.15 0.98 6.88
N VAL A 203 -25.47 0.62 5.63
CA VAL A 203 -24.72 1.10 4.46
C VAL A 203 -24.81 2.63 4.41
N PRO A 204 -23.68 3.34 4.27
CA PRO A 204 -23.69 4.80 4.22
C PRO A 204 -24.47 5.31 3.01
N ASP A 205 -25.24 6.39 3.19
CA ASP A 205 -25.92 7.10 2.12
C ASP A 205 -24.92 7.97 1.34
N LEU A 206 -24.59 7.55 0.11
CA LEU A 206 -23.62 8.20 -0.75
C LEU A 206 -24.19 9.43 -1.50
N ALA A 207 -25.49 9.72 -1.37
CA ALA A 207 -26.12 10.80 -2.13
C ALA A 207 -25.78 12.21 -1.59
N LYS A 208 -25.18 12.32 -0.41
CA LYS A 208 -24.88 13.60 0.23
C LYS A 208 -23.42 13.97 0.03
N ALA A 209 -23.19 15.13 -0.60
CA ALA A 209 -21.87 15.74 -0.62
C ALA A 209 -21.41 16.06 0.82
N PRO A 210 -20.11 15.86 1.14
CA PRO A 210 -19.60 16.21 2.44
C PRO A 210 -19.66 17.73 2.66
N ALA A 211 -20.05 18.15 3.86
CA ALA A 211 -20.07 19.55 4.24
C ALA A 211 -18.63 20.08 4.38
N GLY A 212 -18.42 21.34 3.99
CA GLY A 212 -17.12 22.00 4.16
C GLY A 212 -16.04 21.58 3.18
N ALA A 213 -16.40 20.91 2.08
CA ALA A 213 -15.44 20.57 1.03
C ALA A 213 -14.84 21.85 0.40
N THR A 214 -13.52 21.92 0.30
CA THR A 214 -12.79 22.99 -0.39
C THR A 214 -12.09 22.41 -1.62
N ILE A 215 -11.92 23.25 -2.64
CA ILE A 215 -11.20 22.90 -3.87
C ILE A 215 -10.12 23.95 -4.05
N ASN A 216 -8.88 23.51 -4.33
CA ASN A 216 -7.73 24.40 -4.43
C ASN A 216 -7.73 25.29 -5.70
N LEU A 217 -8.59 24.98 -6.67
CA LEU A 217 -8.76 25.71 -7.93
C LEU A 217 -10.23 25.99 -8.19
N THR A 218 -10.54 27.18 -8.67
CA THR A 218 -11.85 27.50 -9.24
C THR A 218 -12.03 26.81 -10.60
N GLN A 219 -13.27 26.67 -11.05
CA GLN A 219 -13.56 26.15 -12.38
C GLN A 219 -12.86 26.94 -13.49
N SER A 220 -12.86 28.28 -13.40
CA SER A 220 -12.22 29.13 -14.41
C SER A 220 -10.70 28.94 -14.45
N GLU A 221 -10.06 28.72 -13.31
CA GLU A 221 -8.61 28.45 -13.25
C GLU A 221 -8.27 27.08 -13.84
N PHE A 222 -9.07 26.06 -13.54
CA PHE A 222 -8.88 24.72 -14.10
C PHE A 222 -9.12 24.69 -15.62
N GLU A 223 -10.17 25.35 -16.11
CA GLU A 223 -10.42 25.51 -17.55
C GLU A 223 -9.30 26.28 -18.25
N HIS A 224 -8.71 27.27 -17.58
CA HIS A 224 -7.55 27.97 -18.11
C HIS A 224 -6.33 27.05 -18.23
N ALA A 225 -6.03 26.26 -17.20
CA ALA A 225 -4.95 25.28 -17.22
C ALA A 225 -5.14 24.24 -18.35
N VAL A 226 -6.38 23.78 -18.58
CA VAL A 226 -6.72 22.87 -19.69
C VAL A 226 -6.47 23.54 -21.04
N LYS A 227 -6.89 24.80 -21.22
CA LYS A 227 -6.64 25.55 -22.47
C LYS A 227 -5.14 25.71 -22.73
N GLN A 228 -4.36 26.04 -21.70
CA GLN A 228 -2.91 26.12 -21.82
C GLN A 228 -2.29 24.78 -22.21
N ALA A 229 -2.74 23.66 -21.61
CA ALA A 229 -2.28 22.33 -22.00
C ALA A 229 -2.59 22.02 -23.48
N ILE A 230 -3.78 22.40 -23.97
CA ILE A 230 -4.17 22.26 -25.38
C ILE A 230 -3.26 23.11 -26.28
N ASP A 231 -2.94 24.35 -25.88
CA ASP A 231 -2.03 25.22 -26.64
C ASP A 231 -0.63 24.58 -26.76
N TYR A 232 -0.10 23.99 -25.68
CA TYR A 232 1.17 23.23 -25.72
C TYR A 232 1.10 22.01 -26.64
N VAL A 233 -0.05 21.31 -26.70
CA VAL A 233 -0.24 20.20 -27.64
C VAL A 233 -0.20 20.68 -29.08
N TYR A 234 -0.88 21.78 -29.42
CA TYR A 234 -0.85 22.34 -30.78
C TYR A 234 0.50 22.95 -31.16
N ALA A 235 1.24 23.47 -30.19
CA ALA A 235 2.62 23.95 -30.39
C ALA A 235 3.62 22.80 -30.63
N GLY A 236 3.25 21.56 -30.30
CA GLY A 236 4.08 20.37 -30.46
C GLY A 236 5.02 20.10 -29.28
N ASP A 237 4.81 20.75 -28.13
CA ASP A 237 5.64 20.59 -26.94
C ASP A 237 5.37 19.26 -26.21
N VAL A 238 4.12 18.79 -26.24
CA VAL A 238 3.64 17.58 -25.57
C VAL A 238 2.52 16.91 -26.37
N PHE A 239 2.34 15.60 -26.23
CA PHE A 239 1.17 14.91 -26.80
C PHE A 239 -0.04 14.95 -25.86
N GLN A 240 0.19 14.88 -24.55
CA GLN A 240 -0.83 14.88 -23.52
C GLN A 240 -0.25 15.42 -22.21
N VAL A 241 -1.09 16.12 -21.44
CA VAL A 241 -0.83 16.52 -20.05
C VAL A 241 -2.05 16.16 -19.21
N VAL A 242 -1.82 15.73 -17.97
CA VAL A 242 -2.87 15.36 -17.02
C VAL A 242 -2.89 16.37 -15.87
N PRO A 243 -3.59 17.51 -16.01
CA PRO A 243 -3.75 18.45 -14.91
C PRO A 243 -4.63 17.84 -13.82
N SER A 244 -4.35 18.19 -12.56
CA SER A 244 -5.13 17.74 -11.42
C SER A 244 -5.57 18.92 -10.55
N LEU A 245 -6.59 18.68 -9.73
CA LEU A 245 -7.02 19.56 -8.66
C LEU A 245 -7.15 18.74 -7.38
N ARG A 246 -7.19 19.42 -6.23
CA ARG A 246 -7.34 18.80 -4.93
C ARG A 246 -8.67 19.20 -4.32
N VAL A 247 -9.39 18.21 -3.81
CA VAL A 247 -10.58 18.39 -2.98
C VAL A 247 -10.19 18.02 -1.55
N GLU A 248 -10.50 18.88 -0.60
CA GLU A 248 -10.21 18.69 0.82
C GLU A 248 -11.51 18.73 1.60
N VAL A 249 -11.66 17.85 2.57
CA VAL A 249 -12.86 17.72 3.39
C VAL A 249 -12.42 17.60 4.85
N PRO A 250 -12.93 18.44 5.77
CA PRO A 250 -12.70 18.26 7.19
C PRO A 250 -13.16 16.87 7.64
N PHE A 251 -12.30 16.14 8.34
CA PHE A 251 -12.56 14.78 8.76
C PHE A 251 -12.01 14.55 10.17
N ASP A 252 -12.88 14.17 11.10
CA ASP A 252 -12.60 13.85 12.50
C ASP A 252 -12.90 12.38 12.85
N GLY A 253 -13.25 11.58 11.85
CA GLY A 253 -13.55 10.17 11.99
C GLY A 253 -12.31 9.27 11.91
N ASP A 254 -12.55 7.96 12.00
CA ASP A 254 -11.52 6.95 11.81
C ASP A 254 -11.13 6.83 10.33
N ALA A 255 -9.84 7.02 10.03
CA ALA A 255 -9.30 6.87 8.67
C ALA A 255 -9.51 5.45 8.12
N PHE A 256 -9.50 4.42 8.96
CA PHE A 256 -9.77 3.05 8.52
C PHE A 256 -11.24 2.86 8.12
N ALA A 257 -12.17 3.62 8.71
CA ALA A 257 -13.55 3.64 8.26
C ALA A 257 -13.68 4.16 6.81
N VAL A 258 -12.85 5.12 6.40
CA VAL A 258 -12.79 5.59 4.99
C VAL A 258 -12.39 4.44 4.07
N TYR A 259 -11.36 3.68 4.44
CA TYR A 259 -10.96 2.48 3.69
C TYR A 259 -12.11 1.47 3.59
N ARG A 260 -12.79 1.16 4.70
CA ARG A 260 -13.90 0.20 4.71
C ARG A 260 -15.06 0.63 3.81
N VAL A 261 -15.36 1.93 3.73
CA VAL A 261 -16.35 2.47 2.81
C VAL A 261 -15.84 2.42 1.37
N LEU A 262 -14.60 2.80 1.08
CA LEU A 262 -13.99 2.69 -0.26
C LEU A 262 -14.03 1.25 -0.78
N ARG A 263 -13.68 0.30 0.08
CA ARG A 263 -13.72 -1.15 -0.17
C ARG A 263 -15.11 -1.65 -0.57
N LEU A 264 -16.17 -1.02 -0.04
CA LEU A 264 -17.56 -1.35 -0.35
C LEU A 264 -18.02 -0.74 -1.68
N ILE A 265 -17.69 0.54 -1.92
CA ILE A 265 -18.29 1.31 -3.02
C ILE A 265 -17.53 1.15 -4.34
N ASN A 266 -16.22 0.93 -4.30
CA ASN A 266 -15.37 0.86 -5.47
C ASN A 266 -14.23 -0.12 -5.24
N PRO A 267 -14.49 -1.44 -5.17
CA PRO A 267 -13.43 -2.43 -5.06
C PRO A 267 -12.58 -2.44 -6.34
N SER A 268 -11.25 -2.34 -6.20
CA SER A 268 -10.32 -2.28 -7.34
C SER A 268 -9.19 -3.30 -7.21
N PRO A 269 -8.39 -3.50 -8.28
CA PRO A 269 -7.23 -4.38 -8.26
C PRO A 269 -6.18 -4.02 -7.19
N TYR A 270 -6.14 -2.77 -6.73
CA TYR A 270 -5.19 -2.30 -5.73
C TYR A 270 -5.92 -1.51 -4.63
N LEU A 271 -6.46 -2.25 -3.66
CA LEU A 271 -7.02 -1.68 -2.44
C LEU A 271 -5.95 -1.62 -1.37
N PHE A 272 -5.81 -0.47 -0.73
CA PHE A 272 -4.83 -0.29 0.31
C PHE A 272 -5.31 0.65 1.41
N PHE A 273 -4.97 0.28 2.63
CA PHE A 273 -4.88 1.17 3.77
C PHE A 273 -3.44 1.14 4.27
N PHE A 274 -2.90 2.31 4.55
CA PHE A 274 -1.58 2.47 5.13
C PHE A 274 -1.67 3.56 6.19
N ARG A 275 -1.11 3.34 7.37
CA ARG A 275 -1.06 4.35 8.43
C ARG A 275 0.30 4.33 9.09
N ASP A 276 0.82 5.53 9.29
CA ASP A 276 1.95 5.83 10.15
C ASP A 276 1.60 7.04 11.02
N ARG A 277 2.54 7.51 11.86
CA ARG A 277 2.28 8.47 12.94
C ARG A 277 1.53 9.73 12.50
N ASP A 278 1.92 10.29 11.35
CA ASP A 278 1.45 11.60 10.89
C ASP A 278 0.56 11.51 9.64
N VAL A 279 0.37 10.32 9.07
CA VAL A 279 -0.38 10.16 7.82
C VAL A 279 -1.10 8.82 7.75
N ALA A 280 -2.36 8.87 7.29
CA ALA A 280 -3.11 7.69 6.87
C ALA A 280 -3.52 7.84 5.40
N ILE A 281 -3.37 6.77 4.63
CA ILE A 281 -3.67 6.71 3.22
C ILE A 281 -4.65 5.56 3.00
N ALA A 282 -5.85 5.88 2.53
CA ALA A 282 -6.84 4.91 2.07
C ALA A 282 -7.03 5.08 0.56
N GLY A 283 -6.95 3.99 -0.20
CA GLY A 283 -7.04 4.06 -1.65
C GLY A 283 -7.61 2.82 -2.29
N SER A 284 -8.14 3.04 -3.50
CA SER A 284 -8.66 2.02 -4.38
C SER A 284 -8.22 2.36 -5.81
N SER A 285 -7.01 1.93 -6.17
CA SER A 285 -6.43 2.25 -7.48
C SER A 285 -6.81 1.20 -8.53
N PRO A 286 -7.34 1.64 -9.69
CA PRO A 286 -7.65 0.74 -10.80
C PRO A 286 -6.41 0.30 -11.58
N GLU A 287 -5.28 1.00 -11.44
CA GLU A 287 -4.15 0.89 -12.36
C GLU A 287 -2.83 0.52 -11.66
N LEU A 288 -2.04 -0.31 -12.35
CA LEU A 288 -0.71 -0.70 -11.94
C LEU A 288 0.32 0.27 -12.53
N MET A 289 1.08 0.97 -11.69
CA MET A 289 2.26 1.69 -12.16
C MET A 289 3.31 0.70 -12.71
N VAL A 290 3.85 -0.15 -11.85
CA VAL A 290 4.84 -1.16 -12.22
C VAL A 290 4.79 -2.36 -11.27
N ARG A 291 5.06 -3.55 -11.80
CA ARG A 291 5.28 -4.77 -11.01
C ARG A 291 6.56 -5.45 -11.46
N ALA A 292 7.50 -5.67 -10.55
CA ALA A 292 8.70 -6.47 -10.79
C ALA A 292 8.55 -7.84 -10.13
N ARG A 293 8.74 -8.93 -10.89
CA ARG A 293 8.68 -10.30 -10.36
C ARG A 293 9.48 -11.27 -11.24
N GLY A 294 10.34 -12.08 -10.63
CA GLY A 294 11.12 -13.12 -11.32
C GLY A 294 12.01 -12.55 -12.43
N GLY A 295 12.70 -11.45 -12.15
CA GLY A 295 13.55 -10.74 -13.12
C GLY A 295 12.81 -10.05 -14.27
N LYS A 296 11.47 -9.96 -14.22
CA LYS A 296 10.65 -9.30 -15.25
C LYS A 296 9.91 -8.11 -14.66
N VAL A 297 9.79 -7.06 -15.47
CA VAL A 297 9.03 -5.84 -15.15
C VAL A 297 7.78 -5.80 -16.01
N TYR A 298 6.64 -5.56 -15.39
CA TYR A 298 5.32 -5.48 -16.02
C TYR A 298 4.71 -4.11 -15.75
N SER A 299 4.09 -3.54 -16.78
CA SER A 299 3.18 -2.40 -16.65
C SER A 299 1.89 -2.73 -17.41
N ARG A 300 0.77 -2.14 -16.98
CA ARG A 300 -0.53 -2.29 -17.63
C ARG A 300 -1.17 -0.92 -17.78
N PRO A 301 -0.69 -0.09 -18.73
CA PRO A 301 -1.25 1.21 -18.98
C PRO A 301 -2.71 1.08 -19.38
N ILE A 302 -3.57 1.90 -18.78
CA ILE A 302 -4.99 1.98 -19.12
C ILE A 302 -5.18 3.18 -20.05
N ALA A 303 -5.72 2.92 -21.22
CA ALA A 303 -6.10 3.94 -22.18
C ALA A 303 -7.57 3.74 -22.57
N GLY A 304 -8.35 4.81 -22.38
CA GLY A 304 -9.78 4.81 -22.68
C GLY A 304 -10.62 4.14 -21.60
N THR A 305 -11.70 4.81 -21.20
CA THR A 305 -12.67 4.32 -20.22
C THR A 305 -14.07 4.54 -20.77
N ARG A 306 -14.97 3.58 -20.51
CA ARG A 306 -16.42 3.75 -20.68
C ARG A 306 -17.14 3.40 -19.38
N PRO A 307 -18.29 4.03 -19.08
CA PRO A 307 -19.13 3.56 -17.98
C PRO A 307 -19.64 2.15 -18.27
N ARG A 308 -19.97 1.38 -17.23
CA ARG A 308 -20.62 0.08 -17.41
C ARG A 308 -22.02 0.27 -17.99
N GLY A 309 -22.41 -0.61 -18.90
CA GLY A 309 -23.75 -0.62 -19.46
C GLY A 309 -24.78 -1.08 -18.44
N ALA A 310 -25.94 -0.41 -18.39
CA ALA A 310 -27.06 -0.81 -17.52
C ALA A 310 -27.62 -2.21 -17.81
N THR A 311 -27.26 -2.80 -18.95
CA THR A 311 -27.60 -4.19 -19.33
C THR A 311 -26.40 -4.87 -20.00
N PRO A 312 -26.31 -6.21 -19.99
CA PRO A 312 -25.23 -6.92 -20.67
C PRO A 312 -25.10 -6.62 -22.17
N ALA A 313 -26.22 -6.28 -22.83
CA ALA A 313 -26.20 -5.89 -24.25
C ALA A 313 -25.59 -4.50 -24.46
N LEU A 314 -25.96 -3.54 -23.62
CA LEU A 314 -25.39 -2.19 -23.65
C LEU A 314 -23.91 -2.20 -23.26
N ASP A 315 -23.52 -3.04 -22.29
CA ASP A 315 -22.14 -3.18 -21.85
C ASP A 315 -21.22 -3.66 -22.99
N ARG A 316 -21.65 -4.69 -23.74
CA ARG A 316 -20.95 -5.16 -24.95
C ARG A 316 -20.89 -4.11 -26.06
N ALA A 317 -21.92 -3.27 -26.18
CA ALA A 317 -21.93 -2.19 -27.18
C ALA A 317 -20.91 -1.11 -26.82
N LEU A 318 -20.82 -0.72 -25.54
CA LEU A 318 -19.83 0.24 -25.04
C LEU A 318 -18.40 -0.31 -25.13
N GLU A 319 -18.21 -1.61 -24.90
CA GLU A 319 -16.93 -2.30 -25.14
C GLU A 319 -16.53 -2.22 -26.61
N ALA A 320 -17.44 -2.57 -27.53
CA ALA A 320 -17.17 -2.50 -28.97
C ALA A 320 -16.90 -1.06 -29.43
N GLU A 321 -17.59 -0.07 -28.86
CA GLU A 321 -17.35 1.35 -29.12
C GLU A 321 -15.96 1.78 -28.65
N LEU A 322 -15.55 1.39 -27.43
CA LEU A 322 -14.23 1.71 -26.89
C LEU A 322 -13.11 1.10 -27.74
N LEU A 323 -13.28 -0.16 -28.17
CA LEU A 323 -12.31 -0.84 -29.05
C LEU A 323 -12.21 -0.22 -30.45
N ALA A 324 -13.28 0.44 -30.90
CA ALA A 324 -13.35 1.10 -32.19
C ALA A 324 -12.95 2.58 -32.13
N ASP A 325 -12.74 3.16 -30.96
CA ASP A 325 -12.38 4.57 -30.77
C ASP A 325 -10.92 4.80 -31.21
N PRO A 326 -10.68 5.51 -32.32
CA PRO A 326 -9.33 5.70 -32.86
C PRO A 326 -8.56 6.83 -32.16
N LYS A 327 -9.17 7.47 -31.15
CA LYS A 327 -8.66 8.63 -30.42
C LYS A 327 -8.01 8.21 -29.11
#